data_AF-A0A2N2DCP5-F1
#
_entry.id   AF-A0A2N2DCP5-F1
#
_cell.length_a   1.000
_cell.length_b   1.000
_cell.length_c   1.000
_cell.angle_alpha   90.00
_cell.angle_beta   90.00
_cell.angle_gamma   90.00
#
_symmetry.space_group_name_H-M   'P 1'
#
loop_
_entity.id
_entity.type
_entity.pdbx_description
1 polymer ?
#
loop_
_entity_poly.entity_id
_entity_poly.type
_entity_poly.pdbx_seq_one_letter_code
_entity_poly.pdbx_strand_id
1 'polypeptide(L)'
;MEGKLQFIGKLDTRVAGSQYYEAKIRPGEALNFDRNPGNEFDENAIEARNARGQVTGHLPRHHSVFLAPLLDEGWVFLKGTAGQVNKRNEITVSLDIFVTGKGQALLTPGVNDNDKDLVHAIIAAFFRDCDRYSSGTVQNMAGRFKDLTRENVLPQSVLLSRLLHWKVKEIAAKELDRFHEIIKSRLKNFRCGEFFSYSNLGFMPLFLDDGDPGEYILLKEALAAETFDVTEVSEAGQVPRLKVRNRGSKPVLVLAGEELVGAKQNRIVNITVIIPALTQVIIPVSCVEQSRWDYKSKKFSAGRRAAAGLRSQLSRDVRASVRRGGNYDGDQGVVWEAVACMHSCLGTHSPTDAMNDAYAGVEDRLAKFIENLAYPKGAVGVAVYINGSMTAIEAFDSPEVLKKLWSSLAESYAVDALMAKEAEPSEFIACDEQYKEFLKKIEKNLEPPVKAPGSGFDVGIDGEDISGSASFDSGRLVHLTAMIERSGGEKKRRHYEESEE
;
A
#
# COMPACT_ATOMS: atom_id res chain seq x y z
N MET A 1 40.04 9.06 -26.59
CA MET A 1 38.76 8.44 -26.98
C MET A 1 37.96 8.21 -25.71
N GLU A 2 37.09 9.15 -25.35
CA GLU A 2 36.13 8.92 -24.27
C GLU A 2 35.14 7.85 -24.74
N GLY A 3 35.38 6.60 -24.34
CA GLY A 3 34.38 5.55 -24.51
C GLY A 3 33.12 5.95 -23.75
N LYS A 4 31.94 5.73 -24.36
CA LYS A 4 30.64 6.03 -23.76
C LYS A 4 30.51 5.31 -22.41
N LEU A 5 30.56 6.06 -21.31
CA LEU A 5 30.32 5.53 -19.97
C LEU A 5 28.82 5.21 -19.80
N GLN A 6 28.50 3.99 -19.36
CA GLN A 6 27.13 3.58 -19.06
C GLN A 6 26.92 3.57 -17.55
N PHE A 7 26.02 4.40 -17.04
CA PHE A 7 25.60 4.32 -15.64
C PHE A 7 24.80 3.03 -15.40
N ILE A 8 25.15 2.27 -14.36
CA ILE A 8 24.48 1.00 -14.03
C ILE A 8 23.86 0.96 -12.64
N GLY A 9 24.19 1.90 -11.76
CA GLY A 9 23.52 2.02 -10.48
C GLY A 9 24.35 2.72 -9.40
N LYS A 10 23.82 2.71 -8.17
CA LYS A 10 24.43 3.39 -7.02
C LYS A 10 24.69 2.43 -5.85
N LEU A 11 25.74 2.71 -5.10
CA LEU A 11 26.01 2.10 -3.80
C LEU A 11 26.00 3.18 -2.72
N ASP A 12 25.20 2.97 -1.68
CA ASP A 12 25.23 3.80 -0.47
C ASP A 12 26.45 3.40 0.37
N THR A 13 27.32 4.35 0.69
CA THR A 13 28.56 4.11 1.43
C THR A 13 28.95 5.32 2.30
N ARG A 14 30.20 5.35 2.78
CA ARG A 14 30.82 6.46 3.53
C ARG A 14 32.29 6.57 3.12
N VAL A 15 32.94 7.66 3.54
CA VAL A 15 34.41 7.75 3.51
C VAL A 15 34.97 7.29 4.84
N ALA A 16 35.84 6.29 4.81
CA ALA A 16 36.55 5.78 5.98
C ALA A 16 37.90 6.47 6.17
N GLY A 17 38.35 6.57 7.43
CA GLY A 17 39.67 7.12 7.75
C GLY A 17 39.81 8.62 7.57
N SER A 18 38.70 9.37 7.41
CA SER A 18 38.72 10.82 7.19
C SER A 18 39.35 11.63 8.34
N GLN A 19 39.53 11.03 9.52
CA GLN A 19 40.26 11.63 10.64
C GLN A 19 41.76 11.74 10.39
N TYR A 20 42.33 10.93 9.49
CA TYR A 20 43.75 10.94 9.16
C TYR A 20 44.11 11.91 8.04
N TYR A 21 43.11 12.64 7.52
CA TYR A 21 43.27 13.59 6.41
C TYR A 21 42.80 14.99 6.80
N GLU A 22 43.60 16.00 6.40
CA GLU A 22 43.28 17.41 6.63
C GLU A 22 42.11 17.87 5.75
N ALA A 23 42.04 17.39 4.51
CA ALA A 23 40.97 17.73 3.58
C ALA A 23 39.62 17.19 4.07
N LYS A 24 38.62 18.07 4.16
CA LYS A 24 37.26 17.72 4.59
C LYS A 24 36.31 17.68 3.39
N ILE A 25 35.25 16.90 3.56
CA ILE A 25 34.15 16.75 2.60
C ILE A 25 32.99 17.61 3.07
N ARG A 26 32.33 18.32 2.15
CA ARG A 26 31.09 19.06 2.44
C ARG A 26 29.87 18.36 1.87
N PRO A 27 28.69 18.44 2.50
CA PRO A 27 27.45 17.94 1.89
C PRO A 27 27.23 18.53 0.49
N GLY A 28 26.85 17.68 -0.47
CA GLY A 28 26.67 18.02 -1.88
C GLY A 28 27.96 18.04 -2.71
N GLU A 29 29.15 17.88 -2.10
CA GLU A 29 30.42 17.90 -2.81
C GLU A 29 30.62 16.63 -3.67
N ALA A 30 31.13 16.83 -4.90
CA ALA A 30 31.50 15.74 -5.78
C ALA A 30 32.84 15.12 -5.37
N LEU A 31 32.91 13.79 -5.43
CA LEU A 31 34.06 12.98 -5.08
C LEU A 31 34.49 12.10 -6.26
N ASN A 32 35.81 12.00 -6.43
CA ASN A 32 36.45 11.04 -7.33
C ASN A 32 37.07 9.91 -6.51
N PHE A 33 37.22 8.73 -7.13
CA PHE A 33 37.71 7.53 -6.46
C PHE A 33 38.84 6.91 -7.28
N ASP A 34 40.06 6.96 -6.73
CA ASP A 34 41.28 6.55 -7.43
C ASP A 34 41.94 5.36 -6.72
N ARG A 35 42.52 4.45 -7.49
CA ARG A 35 43.23 3.29 -6.95
C ARG A 35 44.52 3.72 -6.26
N ASN A 36 44.76 3.18 -5.06
CA ASN A 36 46.03 3.27 -4.35
C ASN A 36 46.55 1.85 -4.02
N PRO A 37 47.11 1.12 -5.01
CA PRO A 37 47.61 -0.24 -4.80
C PRO A 37 48.86 -0.29 -3.92
N GLY A 38 49.58 0.82 -3.74
CA GLY A 38 50.76 0.93 -2.88
C GLY A 38 50.45 1.18 -1.40
N ASN A 39 49.19 1.10 -0.99
CA ASN A 39 48.80 1.30 0.40
C ASN A 39 49.32 0.17 1.31
N GLU A 40 49.94 0.53 2.43
CA GLU A 40 50.59 -0.42 3.34
C GLU A 40 49.62 -1.35 4.09
N PHE A 41 48.32 -1.00 4.15
CA PHE A 41 47.31 -1.73 4.94
C PHE A 41 46.32 -2.52 4.07
N ASP A 42 46.06 -2.08 2.84
CA ASP A 42 45.10 -2.70 1.92
C ASP A 42 45.51 -2.46 0.46
N GLU A 43 46.01 -3.50 -0.22
CA GLU A 43 46.34 -3.46 -1.66
C GLU A 43 45.14 -3.09 -2.55
N ASN A 44 43.91 -3.28 -2.04
CA ASN A 44 42.67 -2.91 -2.71
C ASN A 44 42.24 -1.47 -2.40
N ALA A 45 43.05 -0.66 -1.71
CA ALA A 45 42.66 0.69 -1.29
C ALA A 45 42.21 1.56 -2.47
N ILE A 46 41.11 2.28 -2.25
CA ILE A 46 40.55 3.25 -3.20
C ILE A 46 40.39 4.56 -2.43
N GLU A 47 41.13 5.59 -2.83
CA GLU A 47 41.12 6.89 -2.21
C GLU A 47 39.89 7.69 -2.64
N ALA A 48 39.20 8.29 -1.68
CA ALA A 48 38.21 9.30 -1.94
C ALA A 48 38.90 10.66 -2.05
N ARG A 49 38.70 11.36 -3.17
CA ARG A 49 39.27 12.67 -3.44
C ARG A 49 38.18 13.71 -3.67
N ASN A 50 38.35 14.90 -3.09
CA ASN A 50 37.43 16.00 -3.32
C ASN A 50 37.60 16.62 -4.72
N ALA A 51 36.76 17.60 -5.06
CA ALA A 51 36.82 18.30 -6.35
C ALA A 51 38.17 19.00 -6.64
N ARG A 52 39.01 19.21 -5.62
CA ARG A 52 40.36 19.78 -5.75
C ARG A 52 41.46 18.71 -5.89
N GLY A 53 41.09 17.43 -5.95
CA GLY A 53 42.01 16.29 -6.05
C GLY A 53 42.68 15.91 -4.72
N GLN A 54 42.28 16.51 -3.59
CA GLN A 54 42.86 16.22 -2.28
C GLN A 54 42.24 14.95 -1.71
N VAL A 55 43.07 14.07 -1.13
CA VAL A 55 42.59 12.84 -0.46
C VAL A 55 41.88 13.20 0.83
N THR A 56 40.64 12.75 0.95
CA THR A 56 39.78 12.98 2.12
C THR A 56 39.55 11.71 2.95
N GLY A 57 40.00 10.56 2.44
CA GLY A 57 39.90 9.26 3.08
C GLY A 57 39.87 8.14 2.04
N HIS A 58 39.29 7.00 2.42
CA HIS A 58 39.22 5.80 1.58
C HIS A 58 37.82 5.22 1.50
N LEU A 59 37.56 4.46 0.45
CA LEU A 59 36.39 3.60 0.39
C LEU A 59 36.55 2.43 1.39
N PRO A 60 35.50 2.06 2.15
CA PRO A 60 35.58 0.95 3.09
C PRO A 60 35.97 -0.38 2.43
N ARG A 61 36.73 -1.22 3.16
CA ARG A 61 37.27 -2.49 2.64
C ARG A 61 36.24 -3.42 2.00
N HIS A 62 35.03 -3.50 2.56
CA HIS A 62 33.97 -4.35 2.04
C HIS A 62 33.43 -3.91 0.67
N HIS A 63 33.73 -2.67 0.23
CA HIS A 63 33.50 -2.21 -1.14
C HIS A 63 34.77 -2.31 -1.99
N SER A 64 35.92 -1.94 -1.43
CA SER A 64 37.17 -1.88 -2.18
C SER A 64 37.61 -3.25 -2.72
N VAL A 65 37.42 -4.33 -1.95
CA VAL A 65 37.81 -5.72 -2.33
C VAL A 65 37.24 -6.17 -3.68
N PHE A 66 36.01 -5.75 -4.04
CA PHE A 66 35.42 -6.13 -5.32
C PHE A 66 35.46 -5.02 -6.37
N LEU A 67 35.65 -3.76 -5.98
CA LEU A 67 35.75 -2.65 -6.93
C LEU A 67 37.18 -2.47 -7.46
N ALA A 68 38.19 -2.74 -6.65
CA ALA A 68 39.59 -2.54 -7.02
C ALA A 68 40.00 -3.35 -8.25
N PRO A 69 39.74 -4.67 -8.33
CA PRO A 69 40.07 -5.45 -9.53
C PRO A 69 39.36 -4.92 -10.80
N LEU A 70 38.13 -4.43 -10.66
CA LEU A 70 37.35 -3.90 -11.78
C LEU A 70 37.86 -2.53 -12.26
N LEU A 71 38.39 -1.72 -11.34
CA LEU A 71 39.06 -0.45 -11.65
C LEU A 71 40.41 -0.68 -12.32
N ASP A 72 41.19 -1.63 -11.81
CA ASP A 72 42.52 -1.97 -12.35
C ASP A 72 42.42 -2.48 -13.80
N GLU A 73 41.39 -3.26 -14.11
CA GLU A 73 41.07 -3.70 -15.47
C GLU A 73 40.44 -2.59 -16.36
N GLY A 74 40.08 -1.45 -15.76
CA GLY A 74 39.40 -0.35 -16.44
C GLY A 74 37.98 -0.69 -16.89
N TRP A 75 37.32 -1.64 -16.22
CA TRP A 75 35.95 -2.06 -16.53
C TRP A 75 34.91 -1.10 -15.97
N VAL A 76 35.20 -0.53 -14.80
CA VAL A 76 34.30 0.43 -14.14
C VAL A 76 34.96 1.78 -13.93
N PHE A 77 34.12 2.79 -13.78
CA PHE A 77 34.50 4.13 -13.37
C PHE A 77 33.55 4.59 -12.26
N LEU A 78 34.09 5.28 -11.27
CA LEU A 78 33.39 5.64 -10.05
C LEU A 78 33.30 7.16 -9.91
N LYS A 79 32.11 7.66 -9.58
CA LYS A 79 31.90 9.02 -9.08
C LYS A 79 31.10 8.94 -7.81
N GLY A 80 31.26 9.90 -6.91
CA GLY A 80 30.38 9.99 -5.75
C GLY A 80 29.93 11.39 -5.44
N THR A 81 28.86 11.47 -4.68
CA THR A 81 28.34 12.71 -4.13
C THR A 81 28.20 12.56 -2.62
N ALA A 82 28.77 13.51 -1.89
CA ALA A 82 28.64 13.58 -0.45
C ALA A 82 27.20 13.92 -0.06
N GLY A 83 26.60 13.09 0.78
CA GLY A 83 25.26 13.26 1.33
C GLY A 83 25.28 14.01 2.67
N GLN A 84 24.26 13.72 3.48
CA GLN A 84 24.17 14.27 4.83
C GLN A 84 25.02 13.49 5.83
N VAL A 85 25.25 14.11 6.98
CA VAL A 85 25.90 13.49 8.13
C VAL A 85 24.91 12.53 8.81
N ASN A 86 25.32 11.29 9.02
CA ASN A 86 24.50 10.29 9.68
C ASN A 86 24.51 10.45 11.22
N LYS A 87 23.72 9.64 11.93
CA LYS A 87 23.65 9.65 13.41
C LYS A 87 24.99 9.36 14.12
N ARG A 88 25.99 8.82 13.41
CA ARG A 88 27.34 8.54 13.92
C ARG A 88 28.34 9.63 13.57
N ASN A 89 27.86 10.79 13.10
CA ASN A 89 28.67 11.92 12.69
C ASN A 89 29.57 11.64 11.47
N GLU A 90 29.18 10.70 10.60
CA GLU A 90 29.91 10.36 9.37
C GLU A 90 29.17 10.88 8.14
N ILE A 91 29.91 11.39 7.15
CA ILE A 91 29.33 11.82 5.88
C ILE A 91 28.97 10.59 5.05
N THR A 92 27.69 10.48 4.68
CA THR A 92 27.20 9.48 3.73
C THR A 92 27.69 9.81 2.32
N VAL A 93 27.90 8.80 1.48
CA VAL A 93 28.29 8.98 0.09
C VAL A 93 27.41 8.10 -0.79
N SER A 94 26.85 8.70 -1.83
CA SER A 94 26.25 7.94 -2.95
C SER A 94 27.34 7.70 -3.98
N LEU A 95 27.75 6.45 -4.19
CA LEU A 95 28.75 6.05 -5.17
C LEU A 95 28.06 5.60 -6.46
N ASP A 96 28.16 6.40 -7.51
CA ASP A 96 27.64 6.13 -8.85
C ASP A 96 28.63 5.24 -9.62
N ILE A 97 28.14 4.11 -10.10
CA ILE A 97 28.93 3.12 -10.83
C ILE A 97 28.65 3.23 -12.32
N PHE A 98 29.72 3.43 -13.09
CA PHE A 98 29.69 3.46 -14.55
C PHE A 98 30.49 2.28 -15.10
N VAL A 99 29.99 1.69 -16.19
CA VAL A 99 30.68 0.66 -16.97
C VAL A 99 31.31 1.31 -18.19
N THR A 100 32.57 0.98 -18.47
CA THR A 100 33.29 1.44 -19.65
C THR A 100 32.98 0.54 -20.86
N GLY A 101 33.47 0.90 -22.06
CA GLY A 101 33.38 0.02 -23.22
C GLY A 101 34.03 -1.36 -22.99
N LYS A 102 35.15 -1.42 -22.26
CA LYS A 102 35.80 -2.69 -21.89
C LYS A 102 34.97 -3.49 -20.88
N GLY A 103 34.33 -2.81 -19.94
CA GLY A 103 33.54 -3.44 -18.90
C GLY A 103 32.19 -3.99 -19.35
N GLN A 104 31.80 -3.89 -20.62
CA GLN A 104 30.52 -4.43 -21.11
C GLN A 104 30.39 -5.95 -20.87
N ALA A 105 31.51 -6.67 -20.84
CA ALA A 105 31.55 -8.09 -20.47
C ALA A 105 30.97 -8.39 -19.07
N LEU A 106 30.88 -7.38 -18.19
CA LEU A 106 30.22 -7.48 -16.88
C LEU A 106 28.69 -7.65 -16.98
N LEU A 107 28.06 -7.08 -18.01
CA LEU A 107 26.61 -7.12 -18.22
C LEU A 107 26.20 -8.19 -19.23
N THR A 108 27.09 -8.48 -20.18
CA THR A 108 26.92 -9.52 -21.20
C THR A 108 28.17 -10.41 -21.21
N PRO A 109 28.30 -11.31 -20.22
CA PRO A 109 29.44 -12.21 -20.18
C PRO A 109 29.41 -13.16 -21.38
N GLY A 110 30.61 -13.55 -21.83
CA GLY A 110 30.76 -14.57 -22.86
C GLY A 110 30.35 -15.96 -22.36
N VAL A 111 30.41 -16.94 -23.26
CA VAL A 111 30.21 -18.35 -22.91
C VAL A 111 31.49 -18.86 -22.25
N ASN A 112 31.41 -19.25 -20.98
CA ASN A 112 32.50 -19.89 -20.26
C ASN A 112 31.93 -20.95 -19.30
N ASP A 113 32.60 -22.09 -19.19
CA ASP A 113 32.06 -23.29 -18.54
C ASP A 113 32.53 -23.48 -17.08
N ASN A 114 33.28 -22.53 -16.52
CA ASN A 114 33.63 -22.62 -15.09
C ASN A 114 32.51 -22.09 -14.18
N ASP A 115 32.45 -22.66 -12.97
CA ASP A 115 31.37 -22.39 -12.01
C ASP A 115 31.18 -20.90 -11.70
N LYS A 116 32.26 -20.12 -11.61
CA LYS A 116 32.20 -18.71 -11.24
C LYS A 116 31.62 -17.84 -12.34
N ASP A 117 31.98 -18.13 -13.59
CA ASP A 117 31.44 -17.45 -14.76
C ASP A 117 29.97 -17.80 -14.98
N LEU A 118 29.57 -19.05 -14.74
CA LEU A 118 28.15 -19.44 -14.80
C LEU A 118 27.31 -18.68 -13.75
N VAL A 119 27.80 -18.59 -12.50
CA VAL A 119 27.16 -17.80 -11.45
C VAL A 119 27.05 -16.33 -11.87
N HIS A 120 28.12 -15.76 -12.44
CA HIS A 120 28.10 -14.40 -12.94
C HIS A 120 27.06 -14.20 -14.06
N ALA A 121 27.01 -15.10 -15.03
CA ALA A 121 26.07 -15.04 -16.15
C ALA A 121 24.61 -15.03 -15.68
N ILE A 122 24.26 -15.83 -14.67
CA ILE A 122 22.92 -15.84 -14.07
C ILE A 122 22.60 -14.49 -13.42
N ILE A 123 23.52 -13.95 -12.61
CA ILE A 123 23.31 -12.66 -11.92
C ILE A 123 23.22 -11.52 -12.94
N ALA A 124 24.08 -11.50 -13.96
CA ALA A 124 24.12 -10.49 -15.02
C ALA A 124 22.84 -10.51 -15.87
N ALA A 125 22.36 -11.70 -16.24
CA ALA A 125 21.10 -11.83 -16.97
C ALA A 125 19.92 -11.30 -16.14
N PHE A 126 19.82 -11.67 -14.86
CA PHE A 126 18.77 -11.14 -13.99
C PHE A 126 18.89 -9.62 -13.80
N PHE A 127 20.09 -9.10 -13.56
CA PHE A 127 20.33 -7.67 -13.36
C PHE A 127 19.89 -6.83 -14.57
N ARG A 128 20.17 -7.29 -15.78
CA ARG A 128 19.81 -6.59 -17.02
C ARG A 128 18.30 -6.55 -17.26
N ASP A 129 17.60 -7.60 -16.85
CA ASP A 129 16.16 -7.77 -17.08
C ASP A 129 15.31 -7.51 -15.82
N CYS A 130 15.91 -7.03 -14.71
CA CYS A 130 15.23 -6.91 -13.42
C CYS A 130 14.05 -5.92 -13.43
N ASP A 131 14.11 -4.90 -14.30
CA ASP A 131 13.07 -3.88 -14.45
C ASP A 131 11.73 -4.45 -14.98
N ARG A 132 11.70 -5.71 -15.43
CA ARG A 132 10.49 -6.43 -15.84
C ARG A 132 9.71 -7.05 -14.66
N TYR A 133 10.33 -7.10 -13.48
CA TYR A 133 9.75 -7.73 -12.29
C TYR A 133 9.36 -6.69 -11.25
N SER A 134 8.49 -7.09 -10.33
CA SER A 134 8.10 -6.21 -9.21
C SER A 134 9.26 -5.95 -8.26
N SER A 135 9.24 -4.80 -7.56
CA SER A 135 10.27 -4.44 -6.57
C SER A 135 10.49 -5.54 -5.52
N GLY A 136 9.41 -6.17 -5.03
CA GLY A 136 9.47 -7.30 -4.10
C GLY A 136 10.13 -8.56 -4.67
N THR A 137 9.92 -8.86 -5.95
CA THR A 137 10.60 -9.98 -6.64
C THR A 137 12.10 -9.72 -6.73
N VAL A 138 12.47 -8.51 -7.13
CA VAL A 138 13.88 -8.09 -7.21
C VAL A 138 14.52 -8.09 -5.83
N GLN A 139 13.82 -7.68 -4.78
CA GLN A 139 14.31 -7.72 -3.40
C GLN A 139 14.58 -9.15 -2.92
N ASN A 140 13.67 -10.08 -3.20
CA ASN A 140 13.86 -11.49 -2.86
C ASN A 140 15.06 -12.09 -3.60
N MET A 141 15.22 -11.79 -4.89
CA MET A 141 16.36 -12.23 -5.68
C MET A 141 17.67 -11.60 -5.21
N ALA A 142 17.66 -10.31 -4.86
CA ALA A 142 18.81 -9.62 -4.28
C ALA A 142 19.27 -10.29 -2.98
N GLY A 143 18.32 -10.70 -2.12
CA GLY A 143 18.61 -11.48 -0.92
C GLY A 143 19.31 -12.81 -1.22
N ARG A 144 18.78 -13.59 -2.17
CA ARG A 144 19.37 -14.87 -2.59
C ARG A 144 20.76 -14.70 -3.20
N PHE A 145 20.96 -13.70 -4.06
CA PHE A 145 22.27 -13.43 -4.65
C PHE A 145 23.27 -12.89 -3.64
N LYS A 146 22.83 -12.12 -2.65
CA LYS A 146 23.70 -11.69 -1.55
C LYS A 146 24.27 -12.89 -0.78
N ASP A 147 23.48 -13.94 -0.59
CA ASP A 147 23.95 -15.17 0.06
C ASP A 147 24.87 -15.98 -0.84
N LEU A 148 24.55 -16.07 -2.14
CA LEU A 148 25.38 -16.75 -3.14
C LEU A 148 26.76 -16.09 -3.34
N THR A 149 26.85 -14.78 -3.16
CA THR A 149 28.06 -13.98 -3.42
C THR A 149 28.96 -13.77 -2.20
N ARG A 150 28.76 -14.54 -1.11
CA ARG A 150 29.55 -14.38 0.12
C ARG A 150 31.01 -14.80 -0.04
N GLU A 151 31.28 -15.88 -0.76
CA GLU A 151 32.62 -16.43 -0.91
C GLU A 151 32.83 -17.02 -2.32
N ASN A 152 34.08 -17.01 -2.80
CA ASN A 152 34.52 -17.69 -4.02
C ASN A 152 33.76 -17.33 -5.33
N VAL A 153 33.31 -16.08 -5.48
CA VAL A 153 32.70 -15.55 -6.72
C VAL A 153 33.57 -14.46 -7.35
N LEU A 154 33.28 -14.09 -8.59
CA LEU A 154 33.98 -13.02 -9.29
C LEU A 154 33.60 -11.63 -8.74
N PRO A 155 34.52 -10.64 -8.75
CA PRO A 155 34.23 -9.27 -8.29
C PRO A 155 33.01 -8.63 -8.96
N GLN A 156 32.83 -8.87 -10.25
CA GLN A 156 31.68 -8.38 -11.02
C GLN A 156 30.33 -8.96 -10.56
N SER A 157 30.31 -10.20 -10.07
CA SER A 157 29.11 -10.83 -9.49
C SER A 157 28.71 -10.15 -8.19
N VAL A 158 29.69 -9.82 -7.35
CA VAL A 158 29.46 -9.07 -6.11
C VAL A 158 28.92 -7.68 -6.43
N LEU A 159 29.52 -6.96 -7.40
CA LEU A 159 29.07 -5.63 -7.80
C LEU A 159 27.59 -5.64 -8.23
N LEU A 160 27.20 -6.50 -9.17
CA LEU A 160 25.82 -6.55 -9.66
C LEU A 160 24.84 -6.95 -8.56
N SER A 161 25.19 -7.92 -7.71
CA SER A 161 24.38 -8.31 -6.55
C SER A 161 24.14 -7.14 -5.59
N ARG A 162 25.17 -6.31 -5.33
CA ARG A 162 25.04 -5.13 -4.47
C ARG A 162 24.17 -4.06 -5.12
N LEU A 163 24.33 -3.81 -6.41
CA LEU A 163 23.53 -2.83 -7.16
C LEU A 163 22.05 -3.19 -7.25
N LEU A 164 21.66 -4.46 -7.10
CA LEU A 164 20.24 -4.84 -7.06
C LEU A 164 19.48 -4.15 -5.90
N HIS A 165 20.13 -3.82 -4.79
CA HIS A 165 19.48 -3.09 -3.70
C HIS A 165 19.06 -1.68 -4.13
N TRP A 166 19.85 -1.03 -4.99
CA TRP A 166 19.48 0.24 -5.59
C TRP A 166 18.38 0.06 -6.63
N LYS A 167 18.46 -0.99 -7.47
CA LYS A 167 17.40 -1.33 -8.43
C LYS A 167 16.04 -1.55 -7.76
N VAL A 168 16.00 -2.19 -6.59
CA VAL A 168 14.75 -2.32 -5.81
C VAL A 168 14.12 -0.96 -5.52
N LYS A 169 14.93 0.02 -5.05
CA LYS A 169 14.44 1.38 -4.76
C LYS A 169 13.96 2.08 -6.04
N GLU A 170 14.70 1.95 -7.14
CA GLU A 170 14.36 2.53 -8.43
C GLU A 170 13.02 1.98 -8.98
N ILE A 171 12.86 0.66 -8.95
CA ILE A 171 11.65 -0.02 -9.41
C ILE A 171 10.47 0.32 -8.51
N ALA A 172 10.65 0.33 -7.18
CA ALA A 172 9.60 0.70 -6.23
C ALA A 172 9.10 2.14 -6.46
N ALA A 173 10.00 3.08 -6.76
CA ALA A 173 9.61 4.45 -7.09
C ALA A 173 8.79 4.52 -8.39
N LYS A 174 9.20 3.80 -9.44
CA LYS A 174 8.44 3.72 -10.69
C LYS A 174 7.06 3.05 -10.51
N GLU A 175 6.98 2.02 -9.67
CA GLU A 175 5.72 1.37 -9.30
C GLU A 175 4.79 2.35 -8.58
N LEU A 176 5.31 3.07 -7.57
CA LEU A 176 4.58 4.13 -6.84
C LEU A 176 4.00 5.17 -7.80
N ASP A 177 4.84 5.77 -8.64
CA ASP A 177 4.43 6.78 -9.61
C ASP A 177 3.33 6.23 -10.52
N ARG A 178 3.48 4.99 -11.00
CA ARG A 178 2.47 4.35 -11.85
C ARG A 178 1.12 4.19 -11.14
N PHE A 179 1.09 3.72 -9.89
CA PHE A 179 -0.16 3.58 -9.14
C PHE A 179 -0.83 4.94 -8.93
N HIS A 180 -0.07 5.96 -8.53
CA HIS A 180 -0.59 7.31 -8.34
C HIS A 180 -1.13 7.91 -9.64
N GLU A 181 -0.44 7.73 -10.76
CA GLU A 181 -0.93 8.21 -12.06
C GLU A 181 -2.22 7.49 -12.51
N ILE A 182 -2.37 6.19 -12.25
CA ILE A 182 -3.63 5.49 -12.52
C ILE A 182 -4.78 6.07 -11.69
N ILE A 183 -4.55 6.36 -10.40
CA ILE A 183 -5.57 6.98 -9.53
C ILE A 183 -5.93 8.36 -10.06
N LYS A 184 -4.95 9.25 -10.31
CA LYS A 184 -5.19 10.59 -10.84
C LYS A 184 -5.94 10.55 -12.18
N SER A 185 -5.53 9.65 -13.08
CA SER A 185 -6.23 9.46 -14.35
C SER A 185 -7.68 9.01 -14.14
N ARG A 186 -7.93 8.09 -13.21
CA ARG A 186 -9.30 7.66 -12.85
C ARG A 186 -10.13 8.82 -12.32
N LEU A 187 -9.59 9.61 -11.39
CA LEU A 187 -10.29 10.77 -10.81
C LEU A 187 -10.64 11.81 -11.87
N LYS A 188 -9.70 12.10 -12.77
CA LYS A 188 -9.88 13.08 -13.86
C LYS A 188 -10.92 12.63 -14.89
N ASN A 189 -11.01 11.33 -15.15
CA ASN A 189 -11.87 10.78 -16.19
C ASN A 189 -13.31 10.48 -15.73
N PHE A 190 -13.61 10.65 -14.43
CA PHE A 190 -14.99 10.52 -13.97
C PHE A 190 -15.88 11.58 -14.60
N ARG A 191 -16.92 11.14 -15.30
CA ARG A 191 -18.02 11.98 -15.74
C ARG A 191 -19.15 11.91 -14.72
N CYS A 192 -19.55 13.06 -14.19
CA CYS A 192 -20.66 13.14 -13.25
C CYS A 192 -22.01 12.95 -13.96
N GLY A 193 -22.93 12.25 -13.29
CA GLY A 193 -24.33 12.10 -13.66
C GLY A 193 -25.23 13.14 -13.01
N GLU A 194 -26.52 13.03 -13.34
CA GLU A 194 -27.56 13.78 -12.64
C GLU A 194 -27.66 13.33 -11.18
N PHE A 195 -27.63 14.31 -10.27
CA PHE A 195 -27.75 14.07 -8.84
C PHE A 195 -29.17 13.63 -8.49
N PHE A 196 -29.29 12.66 -7.58
CA PHE A 196 -30.57 12.18 -7.07
C PHE A 196 -30.47 11.94 -5.56
N SER A 197 -31.58 12.16 -4.84
CA SER A 197 -31.62 12.09 -3.39
C SER A 197 -32.96 11.59 -2.86
N TYR A 198 -32.94 11.15 -1.60
CA TYR A 198 -34.11 10.80 -0.80
C TYR A 198 -33.86 11.16 0.66
N SER A 199 -34.80 11.90 1.27
CA SER A 199 -34.60 12.56 2.55
C SER A 199 -33.26 13.32 2.55
N ASN A 200 -32.37 13.04 3.49
CA ASN A 200 -31.10 13.71 3.66
C ASN A 200 -29.89 13.00 3.04
N LEU A 201 -30.10 11.95 2.23
CA LEU A 201 -29.06 11.21 1.52
C LEU A 201 -29.16 11.45 0.01
N GLY A 202 -28.05 11.81 -0.62
CA GLY A 202 -27.97 12.02 -2.06
C GLY A 202 -26.72 11.42 -2.69
N PHE A 203 -26.83 11.10 -3.97
CA PHE A 203 -25.78 10.51 -4.78
C PHE A 203 -25.61 11.28 -6.09
N MET A 204 -24.37 11.58 -6.43
CA MET A 204 -23.98 11.99 -7.77
C MET A 204 -23.30 10.79 -8.46
N PRO A 205 -23.92 10.18 -9.48
CA PRO A 205 -23.34 9.06 -10.21
C PRO A 205 -22.01 9.42 -10.86
N LEU A 206 -21.07 8.48 -10.89
CA LEU A 206 -19.80 8.59 -11.59
C LEU A 206 -19.74 7.55 -12.71
N PHE A 207 -19.45 8.02 -13.92
CA PHE A 207 -19.31 7.20 -15.12
C PHE A 207 -17.89 7.21 -15.65
N LEU A 208 -17.54 6.17 -16.39
CA LEU A 208 -16.32 6.09 -17.19
C LEU A 208 -16.67 5.65 -18.60
N ASP A 209 -15.94 6.16 -19.57
CA ASP A 209 -16.10 5.80 -20.98
C ASP A 209 -15.38 4.47 -21.31
N ASP A 210 -14.42 4.07 -20.47
CA ASP A 210 -13.56 2.89 -20.59
C ASP A 210 -13.61 2.02 -19.33
N GLY A 211 -14.64 1.17 -19.22
CA GLY A 211 -14.71 0.12 -18.21
C GLY A 211 -14.14 -1.20 -18.74
N ASP A 212 -13.04 -1.68 -18.15
CA ASP A 212 -12.58 -3.08 -18.34
C ASP A 212 -12.99 -3.88 -17.10
N PRO A 213 -13.98 -4.79 -17.18
CA PRO A 213 -14.40 -5.57 -16.05
C PRO A 213 -13.29 -6.51 -15.59
N GLY A 214 -12.93 -6.46 -14.31
CA GLY A 214 -12.04 -7.44 -13.73
C GLY A 214 -12.62 -8.86 -13.81
N GLU A 215 -11.75 -9.85 -14.02
CA GLU A 215 -12.15 -11.26 -14.00
C GLU A 215 -12.18 -11.79 -12.56
N TYR A 216 -13.12 -11.31 -11.75
CA TYR A 216 -13.36 -11.80 -10.39
C TYR A 216 -14.87 -11.91 -10.09
N ILE A 217 -15.19 -12.57 -8.98
CA ILE A 217 -16.56 -12.62 -8.42
C ILE A 217 -16.58 -11.97 -7.04
N LEU A 218 -17.76 -11.58 -6.57
CA LEU A 218 -17.90 -10.93 -5.26
C LEU A 218 -18.01 -11.98 -4.14
N LEU A 219 -17.64 -11.60 -2.91
CA LEU A 219 -17.72 -12.47 -1.72
C LEU A 219 -19.07 -13.20 -1.61
N LYS A 220 -20.17 -12.45 -1.70
CA LYS A 220 -21.54 -13.01 -1.57
C LYS A 220 -21.83 -14.07 -2.64
N GLU A 221 -21.40 -13.83 -3.88
CA GLU A 221 -21.59 -14.78 -4.98
C GLU A 221 -20.76 -16.05 -4.75
N ALA A 222 -19.51 -15.89 -4.31
CA ALA A 222 -18.60 -17.01 -4.08
C ALA A 222 -19.03 -17.91 -2.92
N LEU A 223 -19.54 -17.30 -1.83
CA LEU A 223 -20.15 -17.99 -0.69
C LEU A 223 -21.43 -18.72 -1.09
N ALA A 224 -22.32 -18.07 -1.85
CA ALA A 224 -23.56 -18.68 -2.33
C ALA A 224 -23.31 -19.85 -3.29
N ALA A 225 -22.22 -19.80 -4.06
CA ALA A 225 -21.77 -20.90 -4.92
C ALA A 225 -21.03 -22.02 -4.16
N GLU A 226 -20.84 -21.90 -2.84
CA GLU A 226 -20.05 -22.82 -1.99
C GLU A 226 -18.60 -23.06 -2.47
N THR A 227 -18.07 -22.12 -3.26
CA THR A 227 -16.69 -22.15 -3.78
C THR A 227 -15.73 -21.37 -2.90
N PHE A 228 -16.22 -20.71 -1.85
CA PHE A 228 -15.43 -19.90 -0.93
C PHE A 228 -15.79 -20.25 0.50
N ASP A 229 -14.80 -20.41 1.35
CA ASP A 229 -14.98 -20.64 2.78
C ASP A 229 -14.28 -19.55 3.59
N VAL A 230 -14.97 -19.06 4.62
CA VAL A 230 -14.39 -18.20 5.64
C VAL A 230 -14.51 -18.91 6.98
N THR A 231 -13.39 -19.05 7.68
CA THR A 231 -13.28 -19.78 8.95
C THR A 231 -12.32 -19.08 9.90
N GLU A 232 -12.42 -19.42 11.18
CA GLU A 232 -11.36 -19.12 12.15
C GLU A 232 -10.02 -19.70 11.71
N VAL A 233 -8.91 -19.07 12.13
CA VAL A 233 -7.55 -19.56 11.83
C VAL A 233 -7.30 -20.91 12.52
N SER A 234 -7.84 -21.10 13.72
CA SER A 234 -7.78 -22.31 14.54
C SER A 234 -9.11 -22.55 15.28
N GLU A 235 -9.28 -23.71 15.92
CA GLU A 235 -10.46 -23.99 16.78
C GLU A 235 -10.57 -23.02 17.97
N ALA A 236 -9.43 -22.50 18.46
CA ALA A 236 -9.41 -21.49 19.50
C ALA A 236 -9.92 -20.13 18.98
N GLY A 237 -9.85 -19.87 17.66
CA GLY A 237 -10.04 -18.55 17.08
C GLY A 237 -8.80 -17.67 17.28
N GLN A 238 -8.58 -16.70 16.39
CA GLN A 238 -7.48 -15.74 16.54
C GLN A 238 -7.91 -14.37 15.99
N VAL A 239 -8.23 -13.43 16.87
CA VAL A 239 -8.37 -12.01 16.49
C VAL A 239 -6.96 -11.41 16.40
N PRO A 240 -6.65 -10.55 15.40
CA PRO A 240 -7.51 -9.91 14.39
C PRO A 240 -7.46 -10.58 13.01
N ARG A 241 -7.59 -11.92 12.92
CA ARG A 241 -7.32 -12.66 11.68
C ARG A 241 -8.40 -13.69 11.36
N LEU A 242 -8.75 -13.81 10.07
CA LEU A 242 -9.55 -14.93 9.56
C LEU A 242 -8.83 -15.66 8.44
N LYS A 243 -9.17 -16.93 8.27
CA LYS A 243 -8.69 -17.75 7.16
C LYS A 243 -9.78 -17.82 6.10
N VAL A 244 -9.42 -17.41 4.89
CA VAL A 244 -10.26 -17.54 3.70
C VAL A 244 -9.68 -18.56 2.75
N ARG A 245 -10.54 -19.38 2.14
CA ARG A 245 -10.15 -20.39 1.18
C ARG A 245 -11.02 -20.28 -0.06
N ASN A 246 -10.39 -19.96 -1.19
CA ASN A 246 -11.03 -19.96 -2.49
C ASN A 246 -10.80 -21.33 -3.15
N ARG A 247 -11.87 -22.09 -3.35
CA ARG A 247 -11.88 -23.35 -4.11
C ARG A 247 -12.41 -23.16 -5.54
N GLY A 248 -12.89 -21.97 -5.87
CA GLY A 248 -13.36 -21.62 -7.20
C GLY A 248 -12.20 -21.40 -8.17
N SER A 249 -12.54 -21.38 -9.46
CA SER A 249 -11.62 -21.08 -10.57
C SER A 249 -11.43 -19.59 -10.83
N LYS A 250 -12.19 -18.72 -10.15
CA LYS A 250 -12.11 -17.26 -10.27
C LYS A 250 -11.61 -16.61 -8.97
N PRO A 251 -10.81 -15.53 -9.06
CA PRO A 251 -10.53 -14.68 -7.91
C PRO A 251 -11.81 -14.14 -7.25
N VAL A 252 -11.75 -13.91 -5.93
CA VAL A 252 -12.86 -13.36 -5.14
C VAL A 252 -12.46 -11.99 -4.59
N LEU A 253 -13.24 -10.96 -4.92
CA LEU A 253 -13.12 -9.62 -4.33
C LEU A 253 -13.88 -9.59 -3.00
N VAL A 254 -13.17 -9.22 -1.94
CA VAL A 254 -13.71 -9.01 -0.59
C VAL A 254 -13.41 -7.57 -0.20
N LEU A 255 -14.44 -6.79 0.12
CA LEU A 255 -14.30 -5.35 0.30
C LEU A 255 -14.04 -4.99 1.76
N ALA A 256 -13.26 -3.93 1.96
CA ALA A 256 -13.16 -3.29 3.27
C ALA A 256 -14.55 -2.89 3.75
N GLY A 257 -14.87 -3.21 4.99
CA GLY A 257 -16.15 -2.90 5.59
C GLY A 257 -17.26 -3.93 5.34
N GLU A 258 -17.02 -5.01 4.58
CA GLU A 258 -17.98 -6.13 4.53
C GLU A 258 -18.01 -6.89 5.87
N GLU A 259 -19.21 -7.15 6.37
CA GLU A 259 -19.43 -7.99 7.54
C GLU A 259 -19.39 -9.47 7.17
N LEU A 260 -18.77 -10.25 8.04
CA LEU A 260 -18.73 -11.69 8.06
C LEU A 260 -19.47 -12.14 9.33
N VAL A 261 -20.61 -12.80 9.15
CA VAL A 261 -21.54 -13.17 10.22
C VAL A 261 -21.38 -14.64 10.59
N GLY A 262 -21.40 -14.95 11.89
CA GLY A 262 -21.35 -16.33 12.38
C GLY A 262 -20.10 -16.64 13.19
N ALA A 263 -19.60 -17.87 13.09
CA ALA A 263 -18.47 -18.40 13.86
C ALA A 263 -18.56 -18.04 15.36
N LYS A 264 -17.46 -17.63 16.00
CA LYS A 264 -17.46 -17.24 17.42
C LYS A 264 -18.04 -15.84 17.67
N GLN A 265 -17.87 -14.93 16.70
CA GLN A 265 -18.27 -13.53 16.75
C GLN A 265 -18.30 -12.97 15.33
N ASN A 266 -19.14 -11.97 15.07
CA ASN A 266 -19.14 -11.27 13.79
C ASN A 266 -17.86 -10.46 13.58
N ARG A 267 -17.44 -10.34 12.32
CA ARG A 267 -16.21 -9.65 11.91
C ARG A 267 -16.50 -8.65 10.79
N ILE A 268 -15.71 -7.60 10.73
CA ILE A 268 -15.63 -6.69 9.59
C ILE A 268 -14.25 -6.82 8.94
N VAL A 269 -14.21 -6.80 7.61
CA VAL A 269 -12.94 -6.86 6.87
C VAL A 269 -12.24 -5.51 6.88
N ASN A 270 -10.95 -5.48 7.23
CA ASN A 270 -10.21 -4.22 7.46
C ASN A 270 -9.75 -3.53 6.18
N ILE A 271 -9.46 -4.32 5.14
CA ILE A 271 -9.00 -3.82 3.84
C ILE A 271 -9.61 -4.61 2.69
N THR A 272 -9.75 -3.97 1.54
CA THR A 272 -10.19 -4.66 0.34
C THR A 272 -9.08 -5.59 -0.13
N VAL A 273 -9.43 -6.86 -0.38
CA VAL A 273 -8.49 -7.91 -0.79
C VAL A 273 -9.05 -8.71 -1.96
N ILE A 274 -8.16 -9.16 -2.84
CA ILE A 274 -8.49 -10.08 -3.92
C ILE A 274 -7.88 -11.43 -3.58
N ILE A 275 -8.71 -12.46 -3.44
CA ILE A 275 -8.28 -13.81 -3.07
C ILE A 275 -8.17 -14.66 -4.35
N PRO A 276 -6.96 -15.02 -4.81
CA PRO A 276 -6.79 -15.75 -6.05
C PRO A 276 -7.51 -17.11 -6.05
N ALA A 277 -7.87 -17.57 -7.25
CA ALA A 277 -8.44 -18.90 -7.44
C ALA A 277 -7.57 -20.00 -6.81
N LEU A 278 -8.21 -21.01 -6.21
CA LEU A 278 -7.53 -22.19 -5.64
C LEU A 278 -6.47 -21.87 -4.56
N THR A 279 -6.62 -20.75 -3.84
CA THR A 279 -5.68 -20.35 -2.78
C THR A 279 -6.33 -20.31 -1.39
N GLN A 280 -5.47 -20.22 -0.37
CA GLN A 280 -5.85 -19.95 1.00
C GLN A 280 -5.03 -18.76 1.51
N VAL A 281 -5.70 -17.80 2.16
CA VAL A 281 -5.10 -16.54 2.62
C VAL A 281 -5.58 -16.24 4.04
N ILE A 282 -4.74 -15.59 4.84
CA ILE A 282 -5.14 -15.01 6.13
C ILE A 282 -5.42 -13.53 5.91
N ILE A 283 -6.63 -13.08 6.24
CA ILE A 283 -7.07 -11.70 6.07
C ILE A 283 -7.22 -10.98 7.42
N PRO A 284 -6.93 -9.67 7.47
CA PRO A 284 -7.13 -8.84 8.65
C PRO A 284 -8.61 -8.49 8.84
N VAL A 285 -9.08 -8.59 10.08
CA VAL A 285 -10.47 -8.29 10.45
C VAL A 285 -10.53 -7.63 11.83
N SER A 286 -11.64 -6.96 12.11
CA SER A 286 -11.99 -6.46 13.44
C SER A 286 -13.32 -7.05 13.92
N CYS A 287 -13.51 -7.21 15.22
CA CYS A 287 -14.77 -7.71 15.78
C CYS A 287 -15.84 -6.61 15.77
N VAL A 288 -17.06 -6.95 15.36
CA VAL A 288 -18.23 -6.05 15.41
C VAL A 288 -19.34 -6.61 16.30
N GLU A 289 -18.94 -7.43 17.26
CA GLU A 289 -19.76 -8.06 18.30
C GLU A 289 -18.85 -8.29 19.53
N GLN A 290 -19.26 -7.82 20.71
CA GLN A 290 -18.42 -7.78 21.93
C GLN A 290 -18.63 -8.98 22.83
N SER A 291 -19.90 -9.34 23.08
CA SER A 291 -20.27 -10.16 24.23
C SER A 291 -20.58 -11.62 23.89
N ARG A 292 -20.19 -12.07 22.70
CA ARG A 292 -20.27 -13.47 22.27
C ARG A 292 -18.86 -14.03 22.10
N TRP A 293 -18.57 -15.26 22.52
CA TRP A 293 -17.35 -15.98 22.10
C TRP A 293 -17.69 -17.47 21.99
N ASP A 294 -18.73 -17.74 21.21
CA ASP A 294 -19.27 -19.09 21.06
C ASP A 294 -19.77 -19.32 19.63
N TYR A 295 -19.61 -20.56 19.15
CA TYR A 295 -19.89 -20.92 17.78
C TYR A 295 -21.40 -20.92 17.48
N LYS A 296 -21.85 -19.97 16.65
CA LYS A 296 -23.17 -20.05 15.98
C LYS A 296 -23.16 -20.94 14.74
N SER A 297 -21.99 -21.10 14.13
CA SER A 297 -21.75 -21.88 12.91
C SER A 297 -20.26 -22.21 12.78
N LYS A 298 -19.87 -23.20 11.98
CA LYS A 298 -18.45 -23.47 11.70
C LYS A 298 -17.82 -22.52 10.67
N LYS A 299 -18.66 -21.85 9.85
CA LYS A 299 -18.25 -20.96 8.76
C LYS A 299 -18.96 -19.62 8.89
N PHE A 300 -18.34 -18.56 8.37
CA PHE A 300 -18.99 -17.26 8.25
C PHE A 300 -19.85 -17.19 6.96
N SER A 301 -20.92 -16.40 7.00
CA SER A 301 -21.69 -15.95 5.84
C SER A 301 -21.45 -14.46 5.58
N ALA A 302 -21.76 -13.98 4.37
CA ALA A 302 -21.76 -12.54 4.08
C ALA A 302 -22.89 -11.84 4.84
N GLY A 303 -22.55 -10.75 5.54
CA GLY A 303 -23.49 -9.86 6.20
C GLY A 303 -23.71 -8.56 5.43
N ARG A 304 -23.89 -7.46 6.16
CA ARG A 304 -24.10 -6.12 5.58
C ARG A 304 -22.77 -5.39 5.36
N ARG A 305 -22.79 -4.30 4.60
CA ARG A 305 -21.64 -3.37 4.52
C ARG A 305 -21.75 -2.37 5.66
N ALA A 306 -20.66 -2.17 6.39
CA ALA A 306 -20.62 -1.23 7.51
C ALA A 306 -20.85 0.23 7.06
N ALA A 307 -21.45 1.01 7.96
CA ALA A 307 -21.70 2.43 7.76
C ALA A 307 -20.38 3.17 7.46
N ALA A 308 -20.42 4.19 6.62
CA ALA A 308 -19.26 4.95 6.18
C ALA A 308 -18.51 5.59 7.37
N GLY A 309 -19.22 6.05 8.41
CA GLY A 309 -18.58 6.54 9.63
C GLY A 309 -17.65 5.50 10.28
N LEU A 310 -18.13 4.26 10.44
CA LEU A 310 -17.32 3.15 10.97
C LEU A 310 -16.18 2.77 10.01
N ARG A 311 -16.45 2.71 8.70
CA ARG A 311 -15.41 2.40 7.69
C ARG A 311 -14.30 3.44 7.66
N SER A 312 -14.65 4.71 7.83
CA SER A 312 -13.68 5.81 7.85
C SER A 312 -12.76 5.73 9.08
N GLN A 313 -13.31 5.50 10.27
CA GLN A 313 -12.53 5.29 11.50
C GLN A 313 -11.62 4.06 11.38
N LEU A 314 -12.18 2.92 10.93
CA LEU A 314 -11.40 1.70 10.72
C LEU A 314 -10.29 1.90 9.70
N SER A 315 -10.56 2.60 8.60
CA SER A 315 -9.57 2.93 7.59
C SER A 315 -8.40 3.71 8.20
N ARG A 316 -8.67 4.78 8.96
CA ARG A 316 -7.61 5.56 9.64
C ARG A 316 -6.74 4.69 10.55
N ASP A 317 -7.33 3.85 11.37
CA ASP A 317 -6.57 3.00 12.31
C ASP A 317 -5.68 2.00 11.56
N VAL A 318 -6.23 1.41 10.50
CA VAL A 318 -5.50 0.52 9.59
C VAL A 318 -4.35 1.26 8.92
N ARG A 319 -4.55 2.49 8.42
CA ARG A 319 -3.48 3.31 7.82
C ARG A 319 -2.36 3.58 8.82
N ALA A 320 -2.71 3.93 10.06
CA ALA A 320 -1.74 4.09 11.14
C ALA A 320 -0.97 2.80 11.45
N SER A 321 -1.64 1.65 11.41
CA SER A 321 -1.02 0.32 11.59
C SER A 321 -0.02 -0.03 10.47
N VAL A 322 -0.39 0.26 9.22
CA VAL A 322 0.46 0.06 8.04
C VAL A 322 1.72 0.92 8.15
N ARG A 323 1.61 2.20 8.53
CA ARG A 323 2.77 3.09 8.71
C ARG A 323 3.71 2.63 9.84
N ARG A 324 3.16 2.08 10.93
CA ARG A 324 3.96 1.64 12.08
C ARG A 324 4.69 0.31 11.84
N GLY A 325 4.07 -0.63 11.12
CA GLY A 325 4.60 -1.99 11.03
C GLY A 325 4.15 -2.81 9.83
N GLY A 326 3.51 -2.21 8.83
CA GLY A 326 3.03 -2.90 7.63
C GLY A 326 1.85 -3.85 7.87
N ASN A 327 1.25 -3.81 9.05
CA ASN A 327 0.07 -4.60 9.38
C ASN A 327 -1.21 -3.84 9.08
N TYR A 328 -2.31 -4.58 8.90
CA TYR A 328 -3.63 -4.03 8.59
C TYR A 328 -4.60 -4.18 9.77
N ASP A 329 -4.08 -4.06 10.99
CA ASP A 329 -4.86 -4.22 12.22
C ASP A 329 -5.59 -2.91 12.54
N GLY A 330 -6.90 -2.98 12.82
CA GLY A 330 -7.68 -1.86 13.34
C GLY A 330 -7.66 -1.80 14.86
N ASP A 331 -8.10 -0.68 15.43
CA ASP A 331 -8.28 -0.57 16.88
C ASP A 331 -9.64 -1.17 17.28
N GLN A 332 -9.59 -2.28 18.02
CA GLN A 332 -10.78 -3.01 18.42
C GLN A 332 -11.70 -2.19 19.33
N GLY A 333 -11.14 -1.34 20.19
CA GLY A 333 -11.91 -0.47 21.07
C GLY A 333 -12.67 0.59 20.29
N VAL A 334 -12.02 1.21 19.31
CA VAL A 334 -12.64 2.23 18.43
C VAL A 334 -13.80 1.63 17.63
N VAL A 335 -13.63 0.42 17.07
CA VAL A 335 -14.71 -0.27 16.34
C VAL A 335 -15.91 -0.53 17.25
N TRP A 336 -15.67 -0.93 18.48
CA TRP A 336 -16.71 -1.18 19.48
C TRP A 336 -17.43 0.09 19.93
N GLU A 337 -16.71 1.18 20.16
CA GLU A 337 -17.28 2.49 20.44
C GLU A 337 -18.18 2.98 19.29
N ALA A 338 -17.75 2.77 18.04
CA ALA A 338 -18.53 3.10 16.86
C ALA A 338 -19.82 2.29 16.76
N VAL A 339 -19.79 0.98 17.01
CA VAL A 339 -21.01 0.14 17.04
C VAL A 339 -21.95 0.56 18.18
N ALA A 340 -21.42 0.87 19.36
CA ALA A 340 -22.22 1.39 20.48
C ALA A 340 -22.86 2.74 20.14
N CYS A 341 -22.12 3.63 19.45
CA CYS A 341 -22.63 4.90 18.96
C CYS A 341 -23.76 4.68 17.95
N MET A 342 -23.65 3.70 17.04
CA MET A 342 -24.74 3.34 16.12
C MET A 342 -26.01 2.94 16.86
N HIS A 343 -25.91 2.05 17.86
CA HIS A 343 -27.06 1.67 18.69
C HIS A 343 -27.71 2.86 19.38
N SER A 344 -26.89 3.73 20.00
CA SER A 344 -27.35 4.94 20.68
C SER A 344 -28.05 5.91 19.73
N CYS A 345 -27.44 6.22 18.58
CA CYS A 345 -27.99 7.16 17.59
C CYS A 345 -29.27 6.64 16.92
N LEU A 346 -29.37 5.33 16.69
CA LEU A 346 -30.53 4.71 16.05
C LEU A 346 -31.63 4.33 17.04
N GLY A 347 -31.36 4.37 18.35
CA GLY A 347 -32.30 3.96 19.39
C GLY A 347 -32.57 2.45 19.39
N THR A 348 -31.56 1.63 19.07
CA THR A 348 -31.67 0.17 19.00
C THR A 348 -30.94 -0.49 20.18
N HIS A 349 -31.26 -1.75 20.45
CA HIS A 349 -30.64 -2.52 21.52
C HIS A 349 -30.16 -3.88 20.99
N SER A 350 -29.00 -4.33 21.47
CA SER A 350 -28.41 -5.63 21.16
C SER A 350 -27.82 -6.25 22.42
N PRO A 351 -28.20 -7.48 22.80
CA PRO A 351 -27.60 -8.19 23.94
C PRO A 351 -26.09 -8.43 23.78
N THR A 352 -25.59 -8.47 22.54
CA THR A 352 -24.19 -8.80 22.21
C THR A 352 -23.41 -7.63 21.61
N ASP A 353 -24.01 -6.44 21.56
CA ASP A 353 -23.51 -5.28 20.79
C ASP A 353 -23.09 -5.66 19.36
N ALA A 354 -23.96 -6.41 18.65
CA ALA A 354 -23.72 -6.83 17.28
C ALA A 354 -24.16 -5.73 16.30
N MET A 355 -23.27 -5.34 15.39
CA MET A 355 -23.58 -4.31 14.38
C MET A 355 -24.84 -4.62 13.58
N ASN A 356 -25.05 -5.88 13.18
CA ASN A 356 -26.21 -6.27 12.38
C ASN A 356 -27.57 -6.05 13.10
N ASP A 357 -27.59 -6.08 14.44
CA ASP A 357 -28.81 -5.83 15.21
C ASP A 357 -29.22 -4.34 15.15
N ALA A 358 -28.25 -3.44 15.01
CA ALA A 358 -28.53 -2.02 14.77
C ALA A 358 -29.23 -1.80 13.43
N TYR A 359 -28.82 -2.53 12.38
CA TYR A 359 -29.48 -2.50 11.07
C TYR A 359 -30.89 -3.10 11.13
N ALA A 360 -31.04 -4.27 11.76
CA ALA A 360 -32.32 -4.93 11.90
C ALA A 360 -33.36 -4.05 12.63
N GLY A 361 -32.92 -3.29 13.65
CA GLY A 361 -33.80 -2.38 14.40
C GLY A 361 -34.32 -1.18 13.62
N VAL A 362 -33.78 -0.89 12.43
CA VAL A 362 -34.24 0.23 11.57
C VAL A 362 -34.56 -0.21 10.13
N GLU A 363 -34.81 -1.50 9.91
CA GLU A 363 -34.99 -2.11 8.58
C GLU A 363 -36.10 -1.44 7.77
N ASP A 364 -37.26 -1.16 8.37
CA ASP A 364 -38.39 -0.48 7.70
C ASP A 364 -38.02 0.94 7.23
N ARG A 365 -37.16 1.64 7.97
CA ARG A 365 -36.69 2.97 7.57
C ARG A 365 -35.68 2.87 6.44
N LEU A 366 -34.76 1.90 6.51
CA LEU A 366 -33.78 1.64 5.46
C LEU A 366 -34.44 1.22 4.15
N ALA A 367 -35.48 0.39 4.21
CA ALA A 367 -36.25 -0.04 3.03
C ALA A 367 -36.73 1.16 2.20
N LYS A 368 -37.23 2.22 2.85
CA LYS A 368 -37.66 3.46 2.17
C LYS A 368 -36.52 4.14 1.41
N PHE A 369 -35.31 4.19 1.97
CA PHE A 369 -34.15 4.72 1.25
C PHE A 369 -33.84 3.87 0.02
N ILE A 370 -33.78 2.55 0.17
CA ILE A 370 -33.41 1.63 -0.93
C ILE A 370 -34.43 1.63 -2.07
N GLU A 371 -35.73 1.74 -1.75
CA GLU A 371 -36.81 1.85 -2.73
C GLU A 371 -36.70 3.13 -3.58
N ASN A 372 -36.27 4.25 -2.98
CA ASN A 372 -36.21 5.55 -3.65
C ASN A 372 -34.83 5.86 -4.25
N LEU A 373 -33.77 5.19 -3.79
CA LEU A 373 -32.39 5.37 -4.27
C LEU A 373 -32.00 4.19 -5.15
N ALA A 374 -32.54 4.16 -6.36
CA ALA A 374 -32.26 3.10 -7.34
C ALA A 374 -30.82 3.20 -7.89
N TYR A 375 -30.28 2.06 -8.35
CA TYR A 375 -28.96 2.01 -8.97
C TYR A 375 -28.91 2.93 -10.21
N PRO A 376 -27.98 3.90 -10.28
CA PRO A 376 -27.82 4.74 -11.46
C PRO A 376 -27.22 3.90 -12.60
N LYS A 377 -28.06 3.53 -13.58
CA LYS A 377 -27.69 2.59 -14.65
C LYS A 377 -26.42 3.01 -15.39
N GLY A 378 -25.41 2.15 -15.37
CA GLY A 378 -24.14 2.36 -16.07
C GLY A 378 -23.09 3.09 -15.23
N ALA A 379 -23.43 3.56 -14.03
CA ALA A 379 -22.45 4.16 -13.13
C ALA A 379 -21.47 3.11 -12.63
N VAL A 380 -20.22 3.51 -12.49
CA VAL A 380 -19.12 2.74 -11.87
C VAL A 380 -18.88 3.16 -10.43
N GLY A 381 -19.36 4.34 -10.03
CA GLY A 381 -19.21 4.87 -8.69
C GLY A 381 -20.26 5.92 -8.36
N VAL A 382 -20.18 6.45 -7.14
CA VAL A 382 -20.99 7.55 -6.64
C VAL A 382 -20.16 8.47 -5.76
N ALA A 383 -20.37 9.78 -5.90
CA ALA A 383 -20.08 10.75 -4.85
C ALA A 383 -21.31 10.87 -3.94
N VAL A 384 -21.09 10.82 -2.63
CA VAL A 384 -22.15 10.69 -1.63
C VAL A 384 -22.28 11.98 -0.83
N TYR A 385 -23.51 12.43 -0.63
CA TYR A 385 -23.85 13.64 0.10
C TYR A 385 -24.83 13.31 1.22
N ILE A 386 -24.55 13.79 2.43
CA ILE A 386 -25.48 13.69 3.57
C ILE A 386 -25.70 15.11 4.10
N ASN A 387 -26.96 15.51 4.27
CA ASN A 387 -27.32 16.90 4.66
C ASN A 387 -26.63 17.95 3.74
N GLY A 388 -26.60 17.73 2.43
CA GLY A 388 -25.95 18.64 1.46
C GLY A 388 -24.42 18.67 1.48
N SER A 389 -23.77 17.91 2.37
CA SER A 389 -22.31 17.89 2.49
C SER A 389 -21.73 16.61 1.91
N MET A 390 -20.77 16.75 1.01
CA MET A 390 -20.07 15.60 0.45
C MET A 390 -19.33 14.82 1.55
N THR A 391 -19.66 13.54 1.66
CA THR A 391 -19.17 12.65 2.72
C THR A 391 -18.24 11.56 2.18
N ALA A 392 -18.41 11.12 0.93
CA ALA A 392 -17.58 10.04 0.39
C ALA A 392 -17.53 10.01 -1.15
N ILE A 393 -16.54 9.30 -1.68
CA ILE A 393 -16.56 8.70 -3.02
C ILE A 393 -16.41 7.19 -2.85
N GLU A 394 -17.24 6.46 -3.59
CA GLU A 394 -17.12 5.01 -3.76
C GLU A 394 -17.13 4.68 -5.25
N ALA A 395 -16.08 4.05 -5.77
CA ALA A 395 -15.98 3.71 -7.19
C ALA A 395 -15.33 2.34 -7.43
N PHE A 396 -15.79 1.66 -8.47
CA PHE A 396 -15.33 0.35 -8.90
C PHE A 396 -14.79 0.39 -10.33
N ASP A 397 -14.19 -0.71 -10.76
CA ASP A 397 -13.69 -0.89 -12.12
C ASP A 397 -14.79 -1.00 -13.19
N SER A 398 -15.99 -1.44 -12.82
CA SER A 398 -17.08 -1.75 -13.75
C SER A 398 -18.48 -1.43 -13.21
N PRO A 399 -19.44 -1.10 -14.09
CA PRO A 399 -20.82 -0.84 -13.68
C PRO A 399 -21.52 -2.07 -13.10
N GLU A 400 -21.14 -3.26 -13.56
CA GLU A 400 -21.70 -4.54 -13.14
C GLU A 400 -21.39 -4.82 -11.66
N VAL A 401 -20.17 -4.49 -11.22
CA VAL A 401 -19.76 -4.60 -9.82
C VAL A 401 -20.57 -3.65 -8.95
N LEU A 402 -20.66 -2.36 -9.31
CA LEU A 402 -21.47 -1.42 -8.54
C LEU A 402 -22.93 -1.85 -8.49
N LYS A 403 -23.51 -2.29 -9.61
CA LYS A 403 -24.90 -2.77 -9.66
C LYS A 403 -25.17 -3.91 -8.68
N LYS A 404 -24.26 -4.89 -8.59
CA LYS A 404 -24.38 -6.02 -7.66
C LYS A 404 -24.24 -5.62 -6.20
N LEU A 405 -23.43 -4.59 -5.92
CA LEU A 405 -23.17 -4.08 -4.57
C LEU A 405 -24.16 -3.00 -4.12
N TRP A 406 -24.93 -2.44 -5.05
CA TRP A 406 -25.71 -1.21 -4.86
C TRP A 406 -26.58 -1.22 -3.62
N SER A 407 -27.37 -2.29 -3.42
CA SER A 407 -28.30 -2.36 -2.28
C SER A 407 -27.54 -2.25 -0.95
N SER A 408 -26.46 -3.02 -0.78
CA SER A 408 -25.64 -3.00 0.44
C SER A 408 -24.89 -1.68 0.61
N LEU A 409 -24.47 -1.05 -0.49
CA LEU A 409 -23.76 0.21 -0.46
C LEU A 409 -24.69 1.36 -0.05
N ALA A 410 -25.82 1.50 -0.73
CA ALA A 410 -26.83 2.52 -0.44
C ALA A 410 -27.33 2.38 1.01
N GLU A 411 -27.53 1.14 1.48
CA GLU A 411 -27.94 0.87 2.86
C GLU A 411 -26.91 1.35 3.88
N SER A 412 -25.62 1.12 3.60
CA SER A 412 -24.54 1.57 4.50
C SER A 412 -24.53 3.10 4.69
N TYR A 413 -24.80 3.87 3.63
CA TYR A 413 -24.89 5.32 3.70
C TYR A 413 -26.23 5.80 4.27
N ALA A 414 -27.32 5.05 4.05
CA ALA A 414 -28.61 5.34 4.67
C ALA A 414 -28.52 5.27 6.19
N VAL A 415 -27.75 4.33 6.75
CA VAL A 415 -27.48 4.30 8.20
C VAL A 415 -26.78 5.57 8.68
N ASP A 416 -25.74 6.06 7.97
CA ASP A 416 -25.09 7.34 8.32
C ASP A 416 -26.04 8.53 8.22
N ALA A 417 -26.97 8.50 7.26
CA ALA A 417 -27.99 9.54 7.05
C ALA A 417 -29.02 9.54 8.20
N LEU A 418 -29.46 8.36 8.65
CA LEU A 418 -30.33 8.20 9.82
C LEU A 418 -29.65 8.67 11.12
N MET A 419 -28.34 8.43 11.28
CA MET A 419 -27.57 8.88 12.44
C MET A 419 -27.29 10.38 12.44
N ALA A 420 -27.18 11.02 11.26
CA ALA A 420 -26.81 12.43 11.14
C ALA A 420 -27.88 13.41 11.67
N LYS A 421 -29.10 12.93 11.96
CA LYS A 421 -30.33 13.70 12.20
C LYS A 421 -30.65 14.61 11.00
N GLU A 422 -31.92 14.65 10.60
CA GLU A 422 -32.35 15.51 9.49
C GLU A 422 -32.13 16.97 9.88
N ALA A 423 -31.31 17.70 9.11
CA ALA A 423 -31.49 19.14 9.00
C ALA A 423 -32.88 19.38 8.39
N GLU A 424 -33.53 20.53 8.64
CA GLU A 424 -34.85 20.79 8.08
C GLU A 424 -34.91 20.44 6.57
N PRO A 425 -36.01 19.81 6.10
CA PRO A 425 -36.08 19.28 4.74
C PRO A 425 -35.84 20.40 3.75
N SER A 426 -34.64 20.41 3.17
CA SER A 426 -34.29 21.26 2.05
C SER A 426 -33.87 20.35 0.91
N GLU A 427 -34.45 20.57 -0.26
CA GLU A 427 -33.89 20.02 -1.50
C GLU A 427 -32.44 20.51 -1.60
N PHE A 428 -31.48 19.63 -1.40
CA PHE A 428 -30.07 19.93 -1.61
C PHE A 428 -29.63 19.35 -2.95
N ILE A 429 -28.80 20.11 -3.65
CA ILE A 429 -28.18 19.71 -4.91
C ILE A 429 -26.70 19.38 -4.64
N ALA A 430 -26.12 18.55 -5.50
CA ALA A 430 -24.67 18.36 -5.50
C ALA A 430 -23.98 19.71 -5.75
N CYS A 431 -22.90 19.96 -5.00
CA CYS A 431 -22.02 21.09 -5.23
C CYS A 431 -20.76 20.63 -5.99
N ASP A 432 -20.59 21.13 -7.20
CA ASP A 432 -19.44 20.85 -8.07
C ASP A 432 -18.10 21.24 -7.41
N GLU A 433 -18.08 22.33 -6.65
CA GLU A 433 -16.91 22.80 -5.91
C GLU A 433 -16.51 21.79 -4.83
N GLN A 434 -17.47 21.28 -4.04
CA GLN A 434 -17.20 20.24 -3.03
C GLN A 434 -16.61 18.99 -3.67
N TYR A 435 -17.17 18.56 -4.81
CA TYR A 435 -16.66 17.42 -5.56
C TYR A 435 -15.21 17.62 -6.01
N LYS A 436 -14.92 18.75 -6.67
CA LYS A 436 -13.57 19.07 -7.16
C LYS A 436 -12.57 19.20 -6.01
N GLU A 437 -12.97 19.78 -4.88
CA GLU A 437 -12.12 19.86 -3.70
C GLU A 437 -11.84 18.47 -3.11
N PHE A 438 -12.85 17.62 -3.03
CA PHE A 438 -12.70 16.25 -2.55
C PHE A 438 -11.72 15.44 -3.42
N LEU A 439 -11.80 15.56 -4.75
CA LEU A 439 -10.83 14.91 -5.64
C LEU A 439 -9.39 15.36 -5.37
N LYS A 440 -9.17 16.67 -5.19
CA LYS A 440 -7.86 17.21 -4.82
C LYS A 440 -7.37 16.69 -3.47
N LYS A 441 -8.27 16.52 -2.49
CA LYS A 441 -7.94 15.92 -1.20
C LYS A 441 -7.47 14.47 -1.35
N ILE A 442 -8.09 13.67 -2.22
CA ILE A 442 -7.61 12.32 -2.52
C ILE A 442 -6.19 12.38 -3.09
N GLU A 443 -5.97 13.17 -4.16
CA GLU A 443 -4.67 13.23 -4.85
C GLU A 443 -3.52 13.68 -3.93
N LYS A 444 -3.79 14.63 -3.03
CA LYS A 444 -2.78 15.16 -2.10
C LYS A 444 -2.38 14.16 -1.00
N ASN A 445 -3.27 13.23 -0.65
CA ASN A 445 -3.12 12.36 0.52
C ASN A 445 -2.89 10.89 0.14
N LEU A 446 -2.40 10.61 -1.07
CA LEU A 446 -2.02 9.25 -1.49
C LEU A 446 -0.76 8.78 -0.78
N GLU A 447 -0.84 7.63 -0.13
CA GLU A 447 0.28 6.95 0.50
C GLU A 447 1.05 6.05 -0.50
N PRO A 448 2.23 5.54 -0.13
CA PRO A 448 2.90 4.50 -0.93
C PRO A 448 2.08 3.20 -1.04
N PRO A 449 2.16 2.46 -2.16
CA PRO A 449 1.48 1.18 -2.31
C PRO A 449 2.09 0.14 -1.36
N VAL A 450 1.23 -0.64 -0.72
CA VAL A 450 1.62 -1.76 0.14
C VAL A 450 1.00 -3.04 -0.40
N LYS A 451 1.74 -4.14 -0.30
CA LYS A 451 1.24 -5.45 -0.75
C LYS A 451 0.07 -5.89 0.15
N ALA A 452 -1.12 -6.01 -0.43
CA ALA A 452 -2.28 -6.54 0.27
C ALA A 452 -2.18 -8.08 0.44
N PRO A 453 -2.80 -8.67 1.49
CA PRO A 453 -3.04 -10.10 1.57
C PRO A 453 -3.81 -10.60 0.34
N GLY A 454 -3.37 -11.74 -0.22
CA GLY A 454 -3.88 -12.23 -1.50
C GLY A 454 -3.12 -11.64 -2.69
N SER A 455 -3.81 -11.39 -3.80
CA SER A 455 -3.24 -10.68 -4.95
C SER A 455 -3.44 -9.17 -4.82
N GLY A 456 -2.71 -8.41 -5.64
CA GLY A 456 -2.89 -6.97 -5.67
C GLY A 456 -2.09 -6.13 -4.67
N PHE A 457 -2.35 -4.83 -4.70
CA PHE A 457 -1.72 -3.79 -3.88
C PHE A 457 -2.79 -2.84 -3.34
N ASP A 458 -2.49 -2.23 -2.21
CA ASP A 458 -3.34 -1.26 -1.53
C ASP A 458 -2.60 0.07 -1.43
N VAL A 459 -3.17 1.13 -1.97
CA VAL A 459 -2.67 2.50 -1.86
C VAL A 459 -3.56 3.22 -0.85
N GLY A 460 -2.99 3.59 0.30
CA GLY A 460 -3.73 4.31 1.33
C GLY A 460 -4.10 5.73 0.90
N ILE A 461 -5.22 6.23 1.41
CA ILE A 461 -5.57 7.66 1.39
C ILE A 461 -5.70 8.06 2.86
N ASP A 462 -4.85 8.95 3.35
CA ASP A 462 -4.90 9.41 4.74
C ASP A 462 -4.49 10.88 4.86
N GLY A 463 -5.39 11.69 5.40
CA GLY A 463 -5.20 13.12 5.62
C GLY A 463 -5.80 13.57 6.96
N GLU A 464 -5.86 14.89 7.17
CA GLU A 464 -6.42 15.45 8.40
C GLU A 464 -7.91 15.11 8.57
N ASP A 465 -8.68 15.17 7.48
CA ASP A 465 -10.14 15.02 7.45
C ASP A 465 -10.62 13.98 6.41
N ILE A 466 -9.71 13.19 5.84
CA ILE A 466 -10.04 12.20 4.80
C ILE A 466 -9.31 10.89 5.07
N SER A 467 -10.01 9.78 4.89
CA SER A 467 -9.43 8.44 4.95
C SER A 467 -10.03 7.51 3.89
N GLY A 468 -9.24 6.54 3.43
CA GLY A 468 -9.66 5.67 2.34
C GLY A 468 -8.55 4.77 1.80
N SER A 469 -8.83 4.16 0.66
CA SER A 469 -7.88 3.33 -0.07
C SER A 469 -8.22 3.22 -1.55
N ALA A 470 -7.20 2.96 -2.36
CA ALA A 470 -7.31 2.54 -3.74
C ALA A 470 -6.68 1.15 -3.89
N SER A 471 -7.49 0.16 -4.22
CA SER A 471 -7.08 -1.25 -4.27
C SER A 471 -6.87 -1.69 -5.72
N PHE A 472 -5.73 -2.32 -5.96
CA PHE A 472 -5.28 -2.72 -7.28
C PHE A 472 -5.17 -4.23 -7.39
N ASP A 473 -5.51 -4.78 -8.55
CA ASP A 473 -5.16 -6.15 -8.92
C ASP A 473 -4.68 -6.21 -10.38
N SER A 474 -3.61 -6.97 -10.62
CA SER A 474 -3.03 -7.14 -11.96
C SER A 474 -2.76 -5.80 -12.69
N GLY A 475 -2.40 -4.75 -11.94
CA GLY A 475 -2.12 -3.40 -12.45
C GLY A 475 -3.36 -2.56 -12.75
N ARG A 476 -4.57 -3.03 -12.44
CA ARG A 476 -5.85 -2.31 -12.60
C ARG A 476 -6.34 -1.79 -11.25
N LEU A 477 -6.93 -0.60 -11.23
CA LEU A 477 -7.62 -0.06 -10.07
C LEU A 477 -9.02 -0.69 -9.99
N VAL A 478 -9.23 -1.55 -9.00
CA VAL A 478 -10.44 -2.36 -8.82
C VAL A 478 -11.49 -1.65 -7.97
N HIS A 479 -11.04 -0.94 -6.94
CA HIS A 479 -11.89 -0.26 -5.98
C HIS A 479 -11.18 1.00 -5.46
N LEU A 480 -11.90 2.11 -5.44
CA LEU A 480 -11.47 3.37 -4.85
C LEU A 480 -12.54 3.82 -3.86
N THR A 481 -12.14 3.97 -2.60
CA THR A 481 -13.01 4.42 -1.52
C THR A 481 -12.32 5.55 -0.77
N ALA A 482 -13.02 6.65 -0.54
CA ALA A 482 -12.53 7.76 0.26
C ALA A 482 -13.69 8.42 0.99
N MET A 483 -13.51 8.76 2.26
CA MET A 483 -14.56 9.27 3.14
C MET A 483 -14.03 10.46 3.94
N ILE A 484 -14.88 11.48 4.14
CA ILE A 484 -14.63 12.53 5.13
C ILE A 484 -14.77 11.92 6.50
N GLU A 485 -13.82 12.28 7.36
CA GLU A 485 -13.93 12.01 8.76
C GLU A 485 -14.81 13.03 9.44
N ARG A 486 -15.93 12.55 9.96
CA ARG A 486 -16.74 13.35 10.86
C ARG A 486 -15.94 13.52 12.14
N SER A 487 -15.56 14.75 12.45
CA SER A 487 -15.07 15.15 13.77
C SER A 487 -16.12 14.73 14.79
N GLY A 488 -15.96 13.55 15.40
CA GLY A 488 -16.63 13.25 16.65
C GLY A 488 -16.29 14.40 17.59
N GLY A 489 -17.33 15.08 18.10
CA GLY A 489 -17.18 16.33 18.85
C GLY A 489 -15.98 16.30 19.79
N GLU A 490 -15.16 17.35 19.71
CA GLU A 490 -13.98 17.62 20.54
C GLU A 490 -13.62 16.49 21.51
N LYS A 491 -12.63 15.67 21.13
CA LYS A 491 -11.87 14.88 22.10
C LYS A 491 -11.30 15.87 23.13
N LYS A 492 -11.99 16.08 24.27
CA LYS A 492 -11.39 16.58 25.50
C LYS A 492 -10.28 15.59 25.87
N ARG A 493 -9.06 15.85 25.41
CA ARG A 493 -7.85 15.29 25.98
C ARG A 493 -7.87 15.63 27.47
N ARG A 494 -8.25 14.67 28.32
CA ARG A 494 -8.01 14.77 29.75
C ARG A 494 -6.49 14.68 29.93
N HIS A 495 -5.86 15.84 30.11
CA HIS A 495 -4.59 15.91 30.81
C HIS A 495 -4.85 15.41 32.23
N TYR A 496 -4.37 14.21 32.54
CA TYR A 496 -4.00 13.88 33.90
C TYR A 496 -2.65 14.56 34.12
N GLU A 497 -2.68 15.79 34.63
CA GLU A 497 -1.54 16.34 35.34
C GLU A 497 -1.69 16.01 36.82
N GLU A 498 -0.55 15.61 37.37
CA GLU A 498 -0.24 15.25 38.73
C GLU A 498 -0.91 16.18 39.76
N SER A 499 -1.63 15.57 40.70
CA SER A 499 -1.85 16.15 42.02
C SER A 499 -1.11 15.27 43.04
N GLU A 500 0.20 15.50 43.16
CA GLU A 500 0.91 15.31 44.42
C GLU A 500 0.93 16.66 45.14
N GLU A 501 0.11 16.78 46.18
CA GLU A 501 0.44 17.43 47.46
C GLU A 501 -0.40 16.78 48.57
#